data_AF-A0A6I2QYE7-F1
#
_entry.id   AF-A0A6I2QYE7-F1
#
_cell.length_a   1.000
_cell.length_b   1.000
_cell.length_c   1.000
_cell.angle_alpha   90.00
_cell.angle_beta   90.00
_cell.angle_gamma   90.00
#
_symmetry.space_group_name_H-M   'P 1'
#
loop_
_entity.id
_entity.type
_entity.pdbx_description
1 polymer ?
#
loop_
_entity_poly.entity_id
_entity_poly.type
_entity_poly.pdbx_seq_one_letter_code
_entity_poly.pdbx_strand_id
1 'polypeptide(L)'
;MKLQTLKKKKKGFTLLELLVVLAILAILIAIAIPVYKNQKEKAAITAHNANVRVLETAVESYRQDHDGKLPDGLKKLEPEYIKSVPKVPAGAVEGSEEYDIDKDGNIKPGEVDKDNSDSSQTNPKQN
;
A
#
# COMPACT_ATOMS: atom_id res chain seq x y z
N MET A 1 48.54 12.27 55.28
CA MET A 1 47.52 11.23 54.98
C MET A 1 47.42 11.12 53.46
N LYS A 2 47.85 10.00 52.86
CA LYS A 2 47.94 9.84 51.39
C LYS A 2 46.61 9.28 50.88
N LEU A 3 45.81 10.07 50.16
CA LEU A 3 44.59 9.58 49.51
C LEU A 3 44.98 8.78 48.25
N GLN A 4 44.91 7.46 48.35
CA GLN A 4 45.04 6.56 47.21
C GLN A 4 43.71 6.56 46.44
N THR A 5 43.61 7.41 45.41
CA THR A 5 42.43 7.48 44.54
C THR A 5 42.35 6.21 43.69
N LEU A 6 41.41 5.32 44.02
CA LEU A 6 41.12 4.10 43.26
C LEU A 6 40.59 4.46 41.87
N LYS A 7 41.45 4.46 40.85
CA LYS A 7 41.04 4.54 39.44
C LYS A 7 40.16 3.33 39.11
N LYS A 8 38.83 3.52 39.05
CA LYS A 8 37.92 2.53 38.48
C LYS A 8 38.36 2.24 37.04
N LYS A 9 38.74 0.99 36.76
CA LYS A 9 39.03 0.53 35.39
C LYS A 9 37.77 0.73 34.56
N LYS A 10 37.77 1.72 33.66
CA LYS A 10 36.71 1.87 32.67
C LYS A 10 36.79 0.66 31.73
N LYS A 11 35.79 -0.24 31.79
CA LYS A 11 35.63 -1.31 30.81
C LYS A 11 35.14 -0.67 29.51
N GLY A 12 35.92 -0.79 28.44
CA GLY A 12 35.54 -0.38 27.10
C GLY A 12 34.75 -1.48 26.39
N PHE A 13 33.96 -1.11 25.39
CA PHE A 13 33.28 -2.04 24.49
C PHE A 13 34.32 -2.85 23.72
N THR A 14 34.17 -4.17 23.66
CA THR A 14 35.06 -5.02 22.87
C THR A 14 34.61 -5.04 21.41
N LEU A 15 35.56 -5.19 20.48
CA LEU A 15 35.23 -5.36 19.05
C LEU A 15 34.38 -6.61 18.80
N LEU A 16 34.57 -7.64 19.62
CA LEU A 16 33.81 -8.88 19.54
C LEU A 16 32.34 -8.68 19.90
N GLU A 17 32.05 -7.90 20.95
CA GLU A 17 30.68 -7.55 21.33
C GLU A 17 29.97 -6.80 20.19
N LEU A 18 30.66 -5.87 19.51
CA LEU A 18 30.10 -5.17 18.36
C LEU A 18 29.82 -6.13 17.19
N LEU A 19 30.76 -7.05 16.92
CA LEU A 19 30.69 -7.97 15.80
C LEU A 19 29.50 -8.93 15.92
N VAL A 20 29.29 -9.52 17.10
CA VAL A 20 28.15 -10.43 17.33
C VAL A 20 26.81 -9.70 17.20
N VAL A 21 26.74 -8.45 17.66
CA VAL A 21 25.52 -7.63 17.53
C VAL A 21 25.19 -7.36 16.06
N LEU A 22 26.17 -6.97 15.25
CA LEU A 22 25.96 -6.75 13.81
C LEU A 22 25.57 -8.03 13.08
N ALA A 23 26.16 -9.17 13.47
CA ALA A 23 25.80 -10.47 12.89
C ALA A 23 24.32 -10.81 13.14
N ILE A 24 23.81 -10.62 14.36
CA ILE A 24 22.40 -10.86 14.68
C ILE A 24 21.49 -9.87 13.96
N LEU A 25 21.86 -8.57 13.90
CA LEU A 25 21.09 -7.56 13.16
C LEU A 25 20.96 -7.89 11.68
N ALA A 26 22.02 -8.39 11.04
CA ALA A 26 21.99 -8.79 9.64
C ALA A 26 20.97 -9.92 9.38
N ILE A 27 20.92 -10.92 10.26
CA ILE A 27 19.96 -12.04 10.17
C ILE A 27 18.52 -11.53 10.29
N LEU A 28 18.26 -10.64 11.25
CA LEU A 28 16.93 -10.06 11.44
C LEU A 28 16.48 -9.25 10.21
N ILE A 29 17.36 -8.41 9.66
CA ILE A 29 17.05 -7.59 8.48
C ILE A 29 16.78 -8.47 7.25
N ALA A 30 17.53 -9.55 7.07
CA ALA A 30 17.35 -10.47 5.94
C ALA A 30 15.94 -11.07 5.87
N ILE A 31 15.34 -11.37 7.02
CA ILE A 31 13.96 -11.88 7.11
C ILE A 31 12.95 -10.72 7.10
N ALA A 32 13.26 -9.61 7.77
CA ALA A 32 12.34 -8.49 7.93
C ALA A 32 12.00 -7.79 6.61
N ILE A 33 12.97 -7.60 5.70
CA ILE A 33 12.75 -6.90 4.43
C ILE A 33 11.70 -7.58 3.53
N PRO A 34 11.82 -8.89 3.18
CA PRO A 34 10.83 -9.53 2.30
C PRO A 34 9.45 -9.60 2.96
N VAL A 35 9.39 -9.88 4.27
CA VAL A 35 8.12 -9.89 5.01
C VAL A 35 7.46 -8.51 4.98
N TYR A 36 8.22 -7.45 5.28
CA TYR A 36 7.69 -6.09 5.26
C TYR A 36 7.17 -5.67 3.87
N LYS A 37 7.91 -6.01 2.80
CA LYS A 37 7.48 -5.73 1.42
C LYS A 37 6.14 -6.40 1.10
N ASN A 38 6.02 -7.69 1.39
CA ASN A 38 4.78 -8.45 1.15
C ASN A 38 3.61 -7.88 1.96
N GLN A 39 3.83 -7.50 3.22
CA GLN A 39 2.77 -6.93 4.05
C GLN A 39 2.33 -5.54 3.56
N LYS A 40 3.28 -4.72 3.10
CA LYS A 40 2.99 -3.40 2.52
C LYS A 40 2.15 -3.53 1.25
N GLU A 41 2.51 -4.45 0.36
CA GLU A 41 1.75 -4.73 -0.88
C GLU A 41 0.33 -5.21 -0.57
N LYS A 42 0.18 -6.16 0.35
CA LYS A 42 -1.15 -6.63 0.79
C LYS A 42 -2.00 -5.50 1.37
N ALA A 43 -1.41 -4.60 2.15
CA ALA A 43 -2.11 -3.43 2.67
C ALA A 43 -2.54 -2.48 1.55
N ALA A 44 -1.66 -2.23 0.57
CA ALA A 44 -1.95 -1.39 -0.59
C ALA A 44 -3.12 -1.95 -1.42
N ILE A 45 -3.11 -3.25 -1.74
CA ILE A 45 -4.20 -3.92 -2.46
C ILE A 45 -5.52 -3.89 -1.67
N THR A 46 -5.45 -4.03 -0.33
CA THR A 46 -6.66 -3.95 0.52
C THR A 46 -7.27 -2.56 0.50
N ALA A 47 -6.44 -1.51 0.60
CA ALA A 47 -6.89 -0.14 0.48
C ALA A 47 -7.44 0.16 -0.92
N HIS A 48 -6.79 -0.37 -1.98
CA HIS A 48 -7.25 -0.23 -3.36
C HIS A 48 -8.64 -0.83 -3.57
N ASN A 49 -8.87 -2.09 -3.19
CA ASN A 49 -10.18 -2.71 -3.36
C ASN A 49 -11.26 -1.99 -2.55
N ALA A 50 -10.92 -1.47 -1.36
CA ALA A 50 -11.86 -0.66 -0.59
C ALA A 50 -12.21 0.66 -1.32
N ASN A 51 -11.23 1.33 -1.92
CA ASN A 51 -11.46 2.53 -2.72
C ASN A 51 -12.34 2.25 -3.95
N VAL A 52 -12.08 1.14 -4.66
CA VAL A 52 -12.89 0.70 -5.82
C VAL A 52 -14.35 0.56 -5.43
N ARG A 53 -14.66 -0.17 -4.35
CA ARG A 53 -16.04 -0.35 -3.86
C ARG A 53 -16.73 0.97 -3.49
N VAL A 54 -15.99 1.88 -2.87
CA VAL A 54 -16.50 3.22 -2.53
C VAL A 54 -16.83 4.01 -3.80
N LEU A 55 -15.96 3.96 -4.81
CA LEU A 55 -16.18 4.62 -6.09
C LEU A 55 -17.33 4.01 -6.88
N GLU A 56 -17.43 2.67 -6.93
CA GLU A 56 -18.56 1.96 -7.56
C GLU A 56 -19.89 2.36 -6.91
N THR A 57 -19.93 2.43 -5.57
CA THR A 57 -21.12 2.88 -4.84
C THR A 57 -21.49 4.33 -5.18
N ALA A 58 -20.49 5.21 -5.34
CA ALA A 58 -20.71 6.61 -5.71
C ALA A 58 -21.21 6.74 -7.16
N VAL A 59 -20.64 5.97 -8.10
CA VAL A 59 -21.10 5.90 -9.49
C VAL A 59 -22.53 5.38 -9.56
N GLU A 60 -22.86 4.34 -8.81
CA GLU A 60 -24.21 3.77 -8.77
C GLU A 60 -25.23 4.79 -8.24
N SER A 61 -24.87 5.50 -7.17
CA SER A 61 -25.72 6.57 -6.60
C SER A 61 -25.93 7.70 -7.61
N TYR A 62 -24.88 8.15 -8.30
CA TYR A 62 -24.99 9.13 -9.39
C TYR A 62 -25.96 8.66 -10.48
N ARG A 63 -25.82 7.39 -10.87
CA ARG A 63 -26.63 6.79 -11.93
C ARG A 63 -28.11 6.73 -11.56
N GLN A 64 -28.44 6.49 -10.29
CA GLN A 64 -29.81 6.49 -9.80
C GLN A 64 -30.47 7.88 -9.88
N ASP A 65 -29.70 8.93 -9.58
CA ASP A 65 -30.20 10.32 -9.62
C ASP A 65 -30.27 10.90 -11.06
N HIS A 66 -29.50 10.35 -11.99
CA HIS A 66 -29.34 10.87 -13.35
C HIS A 66 -29.95 9.98 -14.44
N ASP A 67 -31.09 9.35 -14.15
CA ASP A 67 -31.87 8.53 -15.10
C ASP A 67 -31.05 7.42 -15.79
N GLY A 68 -30.16 6.75 -15.07
CA GLY A 68 -29.34 5.68 -15.63
C GLY A 68 -28.05 6.14 -16.33
N LYS A 69 -27.76 7.44 -16.36
CA LYS A 69 -26.55 7.96 -17.02
C LYS A 69 -25.31 7.80 -16.15
N LEU A 70 -24.20 7.47 -16.79
CA LEU A 70 -22.88 7.43 -16.16
C LEU A 70 -22.30 8.86 -16.02
N PRO A 71 -21.46 9.11 -15.00
CA PRO A 71 -20.75 10.37 -14.88
C PRO A 71 -19.68 10.49 -15.97
N ASP A 72 -19.49 11.71 -16.50
CA ASP A 72 -18.40 12.04 -17.44
C ASP A 72 -17.04 12.17 -16.72
N GLY A 73 -16.66 11.11 -15.99
CA GLY A 73 -15.45 11.04 -15.18
C GLY A 73 -15.70 11.18 -13.67
N LEU A 74 -14.78 10.63 -12.88
CA LEU A 74 -14.93 10.51 -11.41
C LEU A 74 -15.00 11.85 -10.69
N LYS A 75 -14.44 12.93 -11.26
CA LYS A 75 -14.52 14.27 -10.66
C LYS A 75 -15.95 14.80 -10.54
N LYS A 76 -16.89 14.31 -11.36
CA LYS A 76 -18.31 14.69 -11.25
C LYS A 76 -19.01 14.11 -10.02
N LEU A 77 -18.40 13.12 -9.36
CA LEU A 77 -18.93 12.53 -8.14
C LEU A 77 -18.67 13.43 -6.91
N GLU A 78 -17.74 14.38 -7.02
CA GLU A 78 -17.43 15.31 -5.94
C GLU A 78 -18.31 16.56 -5.97
N PRO A 79 -18.68 17.12 -4.80
CA PRO A 79 -18.57 16.55 -3.46
C PRO A 79 -19.80 15.72 -3.06
N GLU A 80 -20.79 15.61 -3.96
CA GLU A 80 -22.15 15.15 -3.64
C GLU A 80 -22.24 13.66 -3.33
N TYR A 81 -21.53 12.83 -4.10
CA TYR A 81 -21.54 11.36 -3.96
C TYR A 81 -20.31 10.83 -3.23
N ILE A 82 -19.19 11.56 -3.32
CA ILE A 82 -17.96 11.25 -2.61
C ILE A 82 -17.26 12.56 -2.20
N LYS A 83 -16.60 12.55 -1.03
CA LYS A 83 -15.88 13.73 -0.53
C LYS A 83 -14.70 14.13 -1.42
N SER A 84 -13.99 13.13 -1.93
CA SER A 84 -12.85 13.29 -2.84
C SER A 84 -12.55 11.95 -3.49
N VAL A 85 -12.16 11.95 -4.75
CA VAL A 85 -11.66 10.78 -5.48
C VAL A 85 -10.34 10.35 -4.83
N PRO A 86 -10.26 9.14 -4.25
CA PRO A 86 -9.02 8.66 -3.67
C PRO A 86 -7.96 8.45 -4.75
N LYS A 87 -6.68 8.44 -4.36
CA LYS A 87 -5.58 8.05 -5.25
C LYS A 87 -5.34 6.54 -5.15
N VAL A 88 -4.77 5.96 -6.21
CA VAL A 88 -4.37 4.55 -6.20
C VAL A 88 -3.20 4.39 -5.21
N PRO A 89 -3.30 3.50 -4.20
CA PRO A 89 -2.20 3.26 -3.27
C PRO A 89 -0.96 2.72 -3.99
N ALA A 90 0.21 3.30 -3.71
CA ALA A 90 1.46 2.87 -4.32
C ALA A 90 1.76 1.39 -4.01
N GLY A 91 1.99 0.60 -5.05
CA GLY A 91 2.23 -0.84 -4.95
C GLY A 91 0.96 -1.69 -4.86
N ALA A 92 -0.23 -1.12 -5.04
CA ALA A 92 -1.46 -1.91 -5.22
C ALA A 92 -1.62 -2.41 -6.66
N VAL A 93 -1.36 -1.55 -7.63
CA VAL A 93 -1.46 -1.84 -9.07
C VAL A 93 -0.33 -1.11 -9.79
N GLU A 94 0.32 -1.78 -10.75
CA GLU A 94 1.42 -1.18 -11.51
C GLU A 94 0.89 -0.24 -12.60
N GLY A 95 1.55 0.91 -12.80
CA GLY A 95 1.27 1.83 -13.91
C GLY A 95 -0.01 2.67 -13.81
N SER A 96 -0.69 2.68 -12.66
CA SER A 96 -1.90 3.49 -12.43
C SER A 96 -1.76 4.37 -11.20
N GLU A 97 -1.85 5.69 -11.39
CA GLU A 97 -1.78 6.68 -10.31
C GLU A 97 -3.16 7.20 -9.91
N GLU A 98 -4.14 7.09 -10.80
CA GLU A 98 -5.50 7.59 -10.65
C GLU A 98 -6.52 6.53 -11.05
N TYR A 99 -7.72 6.64 -10.46
CA TYR A 99 -8.88 5.87 -10.91
C TYR A 99 -9.54 6.57 -12.09
N ASP A 100 -10.13 5.76 -12.97
CA ASP A 100 -10.99 6.22 -14.05
C ASP A 100 -12.25 5.34 -14.12
N ILE A 101 -13.27 5.82 -14.83
CA ILE A 101 -14.49 5.08 -15.11
C ILE A 101 -14.50 4.67 -16.59
N ASP A 102 -14.71 3.38 -16.86
CA ASP A 102 -14.86 2.92 -18.24
C ASP A 102 -16.26 3.22 -18.79
N LYS A 103 -16.47 2.92 -20.08
CA LYS A 103 -17.74 3.17 -20.78
C LYS A 103 -18.91 2.36 -20.21
N ASP A 104 -18.60 1.29 -19.48
CA ASP A 104 -19.58 0.39 -18.89
C ASP A 104 -19.89 0.78 -17.43
N GLY A 105 -19.18 1.77 -16.89
CA GLY A 105 -19.34 2.28 -15.53
C GLY A 105 -18.48 1.59 -14.49
N ASN A 106 -17.54 0.73 -14.90
CA ASN A 106 -16.64 0.06 -13.97
C ASN A 106 -15.43 0.94 -13.66
N ILE A 107 -14.91 0.80 -12.45
CA ILE A 107 -13.72 1.51 -12.01
C ILE A 107 -12.46 0.82 -12.54
N LYS A 108 -11.55 1.60 -13.12
CA LYS A 108 -10.23 1.18 -13.56
C LYS A 108 -9.17 1.93 -12.76
N PRO A 109 -8.16 1.24 -12.19
CA PRO A 109 -8.05 -0.21 -12.10
C PRO A 109 -9.14 -0.82 -11.21
N GLY A 110 -9.65 -1.98 -11.61
CA GLY A 110 -10.68 -2.71 -10.85
C GLY A 110 -10.12 -3.44 -9.63
N GLU A 111 -10.96 -4.17 -8.89
CA GLU A 111 -10.52 -4.97 -7.75
C GLU A 111 -9.45 -6.00 -8.15
N VAL A 112 -8.50 -6.23 -7.23
CA VAL A 112 -7.43 -7.22 -7.38
C VAL A 112 -7.64 -8.35 -6.38
N ASP A 113 -7.75 -9.58 -6.87
CA ASP A 113 -7.87 -10.78 -6.05
C ASP A 113 -6.50 -11.22 -5.50
N LYS A 114 -6.36 -11.22 -4.18
CA LYS A 114 -5.08 -11.51 -3.50
C LYS A 114 -4.69 -12.99 -3.51
N ASP A 115 -5.64 -13.90 -3.71
CA ASP A 115 -5.38 -15.34 -3.71
C ASP A 115 -4.81 -15.84 -5.05
N ASN A 116 -4.89 -15.00 -6.09
CA ASN A 116 -4.29 -15.25 -7.40
C ASN A 116 -3.15 -14.24 -7.65
N SER A 117 -2.18 -14.20 -6.73
CA SER A 117 -1.00 -13.35 -6.80
C SER A 117 0.07 -13.90 -7.76
N ASP A 118 -0.32 -14.48 -8.89
CA ASP A 118 0.58 -14.56 -10.03
C ASP A 118 0.47 -13.21 -10.74
N SER A 119 1.45 -12.35 -10.51
CA SER A 119 1.59 -10.98 -11.00
C SER A 119 1.72 -10.88 -12.54
N SER A 120 1.20 -11.86 -13.27
CA SER A 120 1.37 -12.03 -14.73
C SER A 120 0.07 -11.91 -15.53
N GLN A 121 -1.10 -11.80 -14.91
CA GLN A 121 -2.35 -11.57 -15.64
C GLN A 121 -2.74 -10.09 -15.65
N THR A 122 -2.00 -9.33 -16.47
CA THR A 122 -2.72 -8.43 -17.36
C THR A 122 -3.71 -9.31 -18.12
N ASN A 123 -5.00 -9.04 -18.00
CA ASN A 123 -5.96 -9.66 -18.89
C ASN A 123 -6.28 -8.64 -19.98
N PRO A 124 -5.55 -8.62 -21.11
CA PRO A 124 -6.09 -8.07 -22.33
C PRO A 124 -7.03 -9.11 -22.94
N LYS A 125 -8.32 -8.79 -23.07
CA LYS A 125 -9.26 -9.23 -24.13
C LYS A 125 -10.63 -8.60 -23.86
N GLN A 126 -11.04 -7.61 -24.65
CA GLN A 126 -11.75 -7.75 -25.94
C GLN A 126 -13.08 -8.50 -25.80
N ASN A 127 -14.19 -7.77 -25.78
CA ASN A 127 -15.08 -7.61 -26.94
C ASN A 127 -15.98 -6.39 -26.75
#